data_AF-A0A835EG54-F1
#
_entry.id   AF-A0A835EG54-F1
#
_cell.length_a   1.000
_cell.length_b   1.000
_cell.length_c   1.000
_cell.angle_alpha   90.00
_cell.angle_beta   90.00
_cell.angle_gamma   90.00
#
_symmetry.space_group_name_H-M   'P 1'
#
loop_
_entity.id
_entity.type
_entity.pdbx_description
1 polymer ?
#
loop_
_entity_poly.entity_id
_entity_poly.type
_entity_poly.pdbx_seq_one_letter_code
_entity_poly.pdbx_strand_id
1 'polypeptide(L)'
;MVAARFLGTASGHLERVVGALPAAGSLSGRSILPIGRFRPNFILSTPPLGGAGRRGVRAARPTRAAMGGGDLFALDFDGVLCDSCGESSLSAVKAAKVRWPWVFEQVDSAMEEWIVEQMYTLRPVVETGYENLLLVRLLVEIQIPSIRKSSVADELSIQDILENWLKLKPTLMDEWQEDRESLVDLFGRVRDDWIENDLSGWIGANRFYPGTADALKLSSSETYIVTTKQSRFAEALLKELAGIDFPSERIYGLGTGPKVKVLQQLQQMPQHQGLTLHFIEDRLATLKNVIKEPALDKWNLYLVTWGYNTQKEREEAQDISRVQLVDLPDFSKKLK
;
A
#
# COMPACT_ATOMS: atom_id res chain seq x y z
N MET A 1 47.97 -55.39 2.80
CA MET A 1 47.76 -56.85 2.78
C MET A 1 46.25 -57.08 2.69
N VAL A 2 45.82 -57.65 1.54
CA VAL A 2 44.48 -58.22 1.21
C VAL A 2 43.28 -57.28 1.41
N ALA A 3 42.71 -56.55 0.44
CA ALA A 3 42.38 -56.79 -0.98
C ALA A 3 41.35 -57.90 -1.22
N ALA A 4 40.09 -57.51 -1.50
CA ALA A 4 39.22 -58.17 -2.46
C ALA A 4 38.06 -57.24 -2.90
N ARG A 5 38.17 -56.72 -4.13
CA ARG A 5 37.05 -56.25 -4.97
C ARG A 5 36.38 -57.48 -5.58
N PHE A 6 35.07 -57.44 -5.75
CA PHE A 6 34.42 -58.08 -6.91
C PHE A 6 33.29 -57.18 -7.44
N LEU A 7 33.32 -57.01 -8.76
CA LEU A 7 32.35 -56.34 -9.62
C LEU A 7 31.16 -57.27 -9.88
N GLY A 8 29.98 -56.69 -10.12
CA GLY A 8 28.82 -57.42 -10.63
C GLY A 8 27.65 -56.49 -10.96
N THR A 9 27.63 -56.03 -12.21
CA THR A 9 26.53 -55.30 -12.86
C THR A 9 25.35 -56.22 -13.18
N ALA A 10 24.10 -55.80 -12.95
CA ALA A 10 22.96 -56.26 -13.72
C ALA A 10 21.79 -55.27 -13.68
N SER A 11 21.28 -54.99 -14.88
CA SER A 11 20.15 -54.13 -15.22
C SER A 11 18.82 -54.62 -14.65
N GLY A 12 17.99 -53.69 -14.17
CA GLY A 12 16.59 -53.92 -13.82
C GLY A 12 15.72 -52.78 -14.31
N HIS A 13 15.20 -52.93 -15.52
CA HIS A 13 14.18 -52.08 -16.12
C HIS A 13 12.84 -52.37 -15.43
N LEU A 14 12.14 -51.35 -14.93
CA LEU A 14 10.73 -51.48 -14.53
C LEU A 14 9.95 -50.26 -15.03
N GLU A 15 8.98 -50.61 -15.87
CA GLU A 15 8.12 -49.73 -16.63
C GLU A 15 7.07 -49.00 -15.78
N ARG A 16 6.57 -47.93 -16.40
CA ARG A 16 5.42 -47.10 -16.02
C ARG A 16 4.19 -47.91 -15.61
N VAL A 17 3.50 -47.43 -14.58
CA VAL A 17 2.05 -47.60 -14.44
C VAL A 17 1.40 -46.23 -14.45
N VAL A 18 0.73 -45.94 -15.57
CA VAL A 18 -0.24 -44.85 -15.73
C VAL A 18 -1.60 -45.41 -15.31
N GLY A 19 -2.22 -44.82 -14.31
CA GLY A 19 -3.60 -45.13 -13.91
C GLY A 19 -4.49 -43.90 -14.11
N ALA A 20 -5.40 -43.99 -15.08
CA ALA A 20 -6.46 -43.00 -15.32
C ALA A 20 -7.75 -43.39 -14.56
N LEU A 21 -8.39 -42.37 -13.97
CA LEU A 21 -9.82 -42.10 -13.74
C LEU A 21 -10.84 -43.24 -13.52
N PRO A 22 -11.89 -42.94 -12.72
CA PRO A 22 -13.18 -42.68 -13.38
C PRO A 22 -13.90 -41.42 -12.88
N ALA A 23 -14.73 -40.89 -13.77
CA ALA A 23 -15.69 -39.82 -13.56
C ALA A 23 -17.09 -40.37 -13.26
N ALA A 24 -17.90 -39.65 -12.48
CA ALA A 24 -19.33 -39.40 -12.73
C ALA A 24 -19.92 -38.53 -11.61
N GLY A 25 -20.68 -37.49 -11.99
CA GLY A 25 -21.42 -36.64 -11.05
C GLY A 25 -21.92 -35.35 -11.67
N SER A 26 -22.81 -35.47 -12.64
CA SER A 26 -23.59 -34.36 -13.22
C SER A 26 -24.42 -33.63 -12.17
N LEU A 27 -24.56 -32.30 -12.28
CA LEU A 27 -25.85 -31.60 -12.17
C LEU A 27 -25.75 -30.18 -12.76
N SER A 28 -26.51 -30.02 -13.85
CA SER A 28 -27.07 -28.84 -14.50
C SER A 28 -27.19 -27.52 -13.72
N GLY A 29 -26.97 -26.40 -14.44
CA GLY A 29 -27.50 -25.10 -14.05
C GLY A 29 -26.96 -23.89 -14.84
N ARG A 30 -27.10 -23.87 -16.17
CA ARG A 30 -26.90 -22.65 -16.98
C ARG A 30 -28.13 -21.74 -16.85
N SER A 31 -27.91 -20.48 -16.50
CA SER A 31 -28.84 -19.38 -16.81
C SER A 31 -28.08 -18.33 -17.63
N ILE A 32 -28.33 -18.34 -18.94
CA ILE A 32 -27.93 -17.31 -19.90
C ILE A 32 -29.17 -16.46 -20.13
N LEU A 33 -29.07 -15.14 -19.92
CA LEU A 33 -30.03 -14.17 -20.44
C LEU A 33 -29.28 -13.08 -21.24
N PRO A 34 -29.92 -12.49 -22.26
CA PRO A 34 -29.26 -12.20 -23.52
C PRO A 34 -28.73 -10.77 -23.63
N ILE A 35 -27.65 -10.67 -24.39
CA ILE A 35 -27.03 -9.45 -24.89
C ILE A 35 -27.98 -8.76 -25.88
N GLY A 36 -28.49 -7.59 -25.50
CA GLY A 36 -29.17 -6.67 -26.40
C GLY A 36 -28.15 -5.91 -27.25
N ARG A 37 -28.18 -6.16 -28.57
CA ARG A 37 -27.50 -5.34 -29.59
C ARG A 37 -28.20 -3.98 -29.71
N PHE A 38 -27.45 -2.89 -29.59
CA PHE A 38 -27.80 -1.62 -30.23
C PHE A 38 -26.64 -1.17 -31.11
N ARG A 39 -26.94 -0.95 -32.39
CA ARG A 39 -26.04 -0.36 -33.38
C ARG A 39 -26.11 1.19 -33.30
N PRO A 40 -25.02 1.90 -33.64
CA PRO A 40 -24.94 3.35 -33.55
C PRO A 40 -25.49 4.02 -34.81
N ASN A 41 -26.22 5.12 -34.66
CA ASN A 41 -26.47 6.05 -35.76
C ASN A 41 -25.48 7.21 -35.69
N PHE A 42 -24.54 7.20 -36.63
CA PHE A 42 -23.79 8.36 -37.08
C PHE A 42 -24.73 9.33 -37.81
N ILE A 43 -24.69 10.62 -37.46
CA ILE A 43 -25.00 11.70 -38.40
C ILE A 43 -23.91 12.76 -38.26
N LEU A 44 -23.03 12.80 -39.26
CA LEU A 44 -22.17 13.94 -39.58
C LEU A 44 -23.04 15.06 -40.16
N SER A 45 -22.82 16.30 -39.75
CA SER A 45 -23.14 17.49 -40.54
C SER A 45 -22.29 18.68 -40.09
N THR A 46 -21.38 19.11 -40.96
CA THR A 46 -20.74 20.44 -41.03
C THR A 46 -20.93 20.94 -42.48
N PRO A 47 -20.69 22.22 -42.83
CA PRO A 47 -20.82 23.50 -42.12
C PRO A 47 -21.67 24.51 -42.97
N PRO A 48 -21.62 25.84 -42.76
CA PRO A 48 -20.60 26.60 -43.52
C PRO A 48 -19.94 27.78 -42.79
N LEU A 49 -18.80 28.17 -43.36
CA LEU A 49 -17.96 29.33 -43.07
C LEU A 49 -18.67 30.67 -43.32
N GLY A 50 -18.40 31.65 -42.46
CA GLY A 50 -18.67 33.06 -42.77
C GLY A 50 -18.32 34.02 -41.64
N GLY A 51 -17.47 35.01 -41.96
CA GLY A 51 -17.54 36.33 -41.32
C GLY A 51 -16.41 36.70 -40.36
N ALA A 52 -15.37 37.32 -40.90
CA ALA A 52 -14.45 38.15 -40.12
C ALA A 52 -15.19 39.38 -39.55
N GLY A 53 -15.08 39.60 -38.25
CA GLY A 53 -15.65 40.78 -37.57
C GLY A 53 -14.93 41.07 -36.26
N ARG A 54 -14.03 42.06 -36.28
CA ARG A 54 -13.38 42.64 -35.10
C ARG A 54 -14.43 43.11 -34.08
N ARG A 55 -14.30 42.72 -32.81
CA ARG A 55 -14.86 43.48 -31.66
C ARG A 55 -14.19 43.11 -30.33
N GLY A 56 -13.64 44.15 -29.70
CA GLY A 56 -13.41 44.39 -28.27
C GLY A 56 -13.22 43.22 -27.31
N VAL A 57 -12.03 43.16 -26.72
CA VAL A 57 -11.75 42.47 -25.45
C VAL A 57 -12.67 43.05 -24.36
N ARG A 58 -13.76 42.36 -24.04
CA ARG A 58 -14.47 42.55 -22.77
C ARG A 58 -13.79 41.65 -21.75
N ALA A 59 -13.15 42.26 -20.76
CA ALA A 59 -12.76 41.57 -19.54
C ALA A 59 -14.01 40.90 -18.95
N ALA A 60 -13.96 39.57 -18.82
CA ALA A 60 -14.96 38.83 -18.10
C ALA A 60 -14.98 39.33 -16.65
N ARG A 61 -16.15 39.78 -16.19
CA ARG A 61 -16.38 39.99 -14.75
C ARG A 61 -16.17 38.65 -14.06
N PRO A 62 -15.46 38.58 -12.93
CA PRO A 62 -15.41 37.36 -12.15
C PRO A 62 -16.85 37.01 -11.76
N THR A 63 -17.28 35.82 -12.17
CA THR A 63 -18.48 35.19 -11.67
C THR A 63 -18.38 35.16 -10.16
N ARG A 64 -19.38 35.74 -9.52
CA ARG A 64 -19.66 35.71 -8.09
C ARG A 64 -19.24 34.34 -7.53
N ALA A 65 -18.27 34.33 -6.63
CA ALA A 65 -17.92 33.15 -5.86
C ALA A 65 -19.21 32.58 -5.26
N ALA A 66 -19.59 31.38 -5.72
CA ALA A 66 -20.63 30.63 -5.09
C ALA A 66 -20.13 30.32 -3.67
N MET A 67 -20.81 30.90 -2.68
CA MET A 67 -20.65 30.54 -1.27
C MET A 67 -21.27 29.15 -1.05
N GLY A 68 -20.60 28.13 -1.57
CA GLY A 68 -20.84 26.72 -1.35
C GLY A 68 -19.48 26.05 -1.48
N GLY A 69 -18.71 26.01 -0.39
CA GLY A 69 -17.35 25.49 -0.40
C GLY A 69 -17.36 24.00 -0.75
N GLY A 70 -16.62 23.61 -1.78
CA GLY A 70 -16.37 22.19 -2.05
C GLY A 70 -15.38 21.61 -1.03
N ASP A 71 -15.10 20.32 -1.18
CA ASP A 71 -14.21 19.60 -0.27
C ASP A 71 -12.87 19.26 -0.93
N LEU A 72 -11.81 19.26 -0.12
CA LEU A 72 -10.51 18.71 -0.47
C LEU A 72 -10.19 17.55 0.47
N PHE A 73 -9.88 16.39 -0.10
CA PHE A 73 -9.45 15.20 0.62
C PHE A 73 -7.98 14.92 0.36
N ALA A 74 -7.18 14.87 1.44
CA ALA A 74 -5.87 14.26 1.44
C ALA A 74 -6.00 12.88 2.09
N LEU A 75 -5.71 11.83 1.33
CA LEU A 75 -5.88 10.45 1.74
C LEU A 75 -4.51 9.79 1.88
N ASP A 76 -4.25 9.08 2.97
CA ASP A 76 -3.21 8.08 2.91
C ASP A 76 -3.58 6.98 1.90
N PHE A 77 -2.57 6.27 1.39
CA PHE A 77 -2.77 5.17 0.47
C PHE A 77 -2.83 3.82 1.19
N ASP A 78 -1.77 3.48 1.92
CA ASP A 78 -1.57 2.15 2.50
C ASP A 78 -2.25 2.10 3.88
N GLY A 79 -3.41 1.44 3.96
CA GLY A 79 -4.22 1.34 5.18
C GLY A 79 -5.54 2.12 5.12
N VAL A 80 -5.63 3.10 4.21
CA VAL A 80 -6.89 3.80 3.91
C VAL A 80 -7.50 3.27 2.61
N LEU A 81 -6.77 3.33 1.49
CA LEU A 81 -7.26 2.91 0.17
C LEU A 81 -6.92 1.45 -0.13
N CYS A 82 -5.68 1.05 0.13
CA CYS A 82 -5.12 -0.24 -0.22
C CYS A 82 -4.54 -0.97 0.99
N ASP A 83 -4.86 -2.26 1.12
CA ASP A 83 -4.10 -3.20 1.91
C ASP A 83 -2.95 -3.77 1.05
N SER A 84 -1.75 -3.31 1.37
CA SER A 84 -0.47 -3.71 0.76
C SER A 84 0.41 -4.49 1.73
N CYS A 85 -0.15 -4.96 2.86
CA CYS A 85 0.63 -5.67 3.87
C CYS A 85 1.22 -6.97 3.31
N GLY A 86 0.46 -7.70 2.49
CA GLY A 86 0.94 -8.91 1.82
C GLY A 86 2.13 -8.65 0.92
N GLU A 87 1.97 -7.73 -0.04
CA GLU A 87 3.05 -7.31 -0.93
C GLU A 87 4.29 -6.82 -0.17
N SER A 88 4.11 -5.88 0.76
CA SER A 88 5.23 -5.27 1.48
C SER A 88 5.99 -6.28 2.35
N SER A 89 5.30 -7.27 2.94
CA SER A 89 5.91 -8.37 3.69
C SER A 89 6.75 -9.27 2.78
N LEU A 90 6.21 -9.69 1.63
CA LEU A 90 6.90 -10.53 0.66
C LEU A 90 8.10 -9.82 0.03
N SER A 91 7.93 -8.54 -0.33
CA SER A 91 9.01 -7.68 -0.81
C SER A 91 10.11 -7.50 0.24
N ALA A 92 9.75 -7.45 1.52
CA ALA A 92 10.73 -7.32 2.60
C ALA A 92 11.54 -8.60 2.82
N VAL A 93 10.92 -9.77 2.70
CA VAL A 93 11.64 -11.05 2.73
C VAL A 93 12.62 -11.14 1.56
N LYS A 94 12.18 -10.81 0.34
CA LYS A 94 13.05 -10.75 -0.84
C LYS A 94 14.23 -9.79 -0.64
N ALA A 95 13.97 -8.59 -0.15
CA ALA A 95 15.00 -7.59 0.10
C ALA A 95 15.96 -7.98 1.23
N ALA A 96 15.47 -8.58 2.31
CA ALA A 96 16.29 -9.05 3.41
C ALA A 96 17.22 -10.20 2.99
N LYS A 97 16.74 -11.13 2.14
CA LYS A 97 17.58 -12.18 1.52
C LYS A 97 18.70 -11.60 0.64
N VAL A 98 18.43 -10.51 -0.09
CA VAL A 98 19.47 -9.81 -0.87
C VAL A 98 20.47 -9.11 0.05
N ARG A 99 20.01 -8.45 1.12
CA ARG A 99 20.87 -7.67 2.01
C ARG A 99 21.73 -8.53 2.93
N TRP A 100 21.17 -9.59 3.47
CA TRP A 100 21.78 -10.45 4.49
C TRP A 100 21.66 -11.93 4.12
N PRO A 101 22.21 -12.39 2.99
CA PRO A 101 22.02 -13.77 2.52
C PRO A 101 22.39 -14.83 3.57
N TRP A 102 23.44 -14.59 4.36
CA TRP A 102 23.90 -15.48 5.44
C TRP A 102 22.86 -15.67 6.56
N VAL A 103 21.97 -14.70 6.81
CA VAL A 103 20.90 -14.81 7.81
C VAL A 103 19.85 -15.84 7.37
N PHE A 104 19.67 -16.00 6.06
CA PHE A 104 18.60 -16.81 5.48
C PHE A 104 19.04 -18.22 5.06
N GLU A 105 20.29 -18.61 5.30
CA GLU A 105 20.80 -19.95 4.94
C GLU A 105 20.05 -21.10 5.63
N GLN A 106 19.54 -20.85 6.83
CA GLN A 106 18.79 -21.82 7.65
C GLN A 106 17.28 -21.56 7.65
N VAL A 107 16.79 -20.61 6.84
CA VAL A 107 15.37 -20.27 6.74
C VAL A 107 14.72 -21.16 5.69
N ASP A 108 13.88 -22.09 6.13
CA ASP A 108 13.07 -22.92 5.24
C ASP A 108 11.72 -22.24 4.91
N SER A 109 10.92 -22.90 4.06
CA SER A 109 9.62 -22.36 3.64
C SER A 109 8.63 -22.19 4.79
N ALA A 110 8.64 -23.07 5.80
CA ALA A 110 7.73 -22.97 6.94
C ALA A 110 8.08 -21.78 7.83
N MET A 111 9.37 -21.51 8.03
CA MET A 111 9.83 -20.32 8.74
C MET A 111 9.54 -19.04 7.95
N GLU A 112 9.69 -19.05 6.62
CA GLU A 112 9.32 -17.91 5.78
C GLU A 112 7.83 -17.59 5.85
N GLU A 113 6.97 -18.60 5.82
CA GLU A 113 5.52 -18.46 6.06
C GLU A 113 5.24 -17.84 7.43
N TRP A 114 5.89 -18.36 8.49
CA TRP A 114 5.76 -17.80 9.84
C TRP A 114 6.21 -16.33 9.91
N ILE A 115 7.33 -15.96 9.27
CA ILE A 115 7.80 -14.58 9.20
C ILE A 115 6.74 -13.69 8.55
N VAL A 116 6.20 -14.10 7.41
CA VAL A 116 5.16 -13.33 6.70
C VAL A 116 3.91 -13.19 7.57
N GLU A 117 3.48 -14.23 8.29
CA GLU A 117 2.37 -14.15 9.25
C GLU A 117 2.65 -13.12 10.36
N GLN A 118 3.86 -13.12 10.95
CA GLN A 118 4.22 -12.14 11.98
C GLN A 118 4.28 -10.72 11.42
N MET A 119 4.66 -10.54 10.16
CA MET A 119 4.65 -9.22 9.51
C MET A 119 3.24 -8.62 9.42
N TYR A 120 2.19 -9.43 9.26
CA TYR A 120 0.81 -8.93 9.37
C TYR A 120 0.48 -8.42 10.77
N THR A 121 0.92 -9.13 11.81
CA THR A 121 0.76 -8.68 13.20
C THR A 121 1.54 -7.40 13.47
N LEU A 122 2.77 -7.29 12.95
CA LEU A 122 3.68 -6.17 13.18
C LEU A 122 3.44 -4.96 12.28
N ARG A 123 2.56 -5.08 11.27
CA ARG A 123 2.24 -3.97 10.36
C ARG A 123 1.89 -2.63 11.03
N PRO A 124 1.21 -2.57 12.21
CA PRO A 124 0.91 -1.30 12.88
C PRO A 124 2.15 -0.45 13.21
N VAL A 125 3.31 -1.07 13.48
CA VAL A 125 4.50 -0.29 13.88
C VAL A 125 5.20 0.39 12.70
N VAL A 126 5.00 -0.11 11.48
CA VAL A 126 5.73 0.26 10.26
C VAL A 126 5.29 1.63 9.73
N GLU A 127 6.19 2.62 9.77
CA GLU A 127 5.94 3.97 9.23
C GLU A 127 6.39 4.14 7.79
N THR A 128 7.59 3.64 7.52
CA THR A 128 8.22 3.71 6.20
C THR A 128 8.56 2.29 5.75
N GLY A 129 8.41 2.00 4.46
CA GLY A 129 8.52 0.62 3.95
C GLY A 129 9.84 -0.11 4.26
N TYR A 130 10.96 0.61 4.40
CA TYR A 130 12.26 -0.02 4.72
C TYR A 130 12.28 -0.69 6.10
N GLU A 131 11.43 -0.24 7.03
CA GLU A 131 11.34 -0.81 8.38
C GLU A 131 10.91 -2.28 8.34
N ASN A 132 10.20 -2.71 7.29
CA ASN A 132 9.86 -4.11 7.10
C ASN A 132 11.09 -5.01 6.97
N LEU A 133 12.19 -4.55 6.35
CA LEU A 133 13.42 -5.34 6.25
C LEU A 133 14.00 -5.62 7.63
N LEU A 134 13.95 -4.61 8.50
CA LEU A 134 14.47 -4.73 9.85
C LEU A 134 13.64 -5.71 10.68
N LEU A 135 12.31 -5.64 10.57
CA LEU A 135 11.40 -6.58 11.22
C LEU A 135 11.64 -8.02 10.73
N VAL A 136 11.75 -8.22 9.42
CA VAL A 136 12.03 -9.54 8.85
C VAL A 136 13.33 -10.12 9.42
N ARG A 137 14.44 -9.36 9.41
CA ARG A 137 15.71 -9.85 9.97
C ARG A 137 15.61 -10.11 11.48
N LEU A 138 14.94 -9.23 12.23
CA LEU A 138 14.74 -9.40 13.67
C LEU A 138 14.00 -10.70 13.97
N LEU A 139 12.94 -11.00 13.20
CA LEU A 139 12.17 -12.24 13.33
C LEU A 139 13.02 -13.49 13.08
N VAL A 140 13.96 -13.46 12.12
CA VAL A 140 14.90 -14.57 11.92
C VAL A 140 15.87 -14.69 13.11
N GLU A 141 16.44 -13.59 13.59
CA GLU A 141 17.36 -13.60 14.75
C GLU A 141 16.68 -14.05 16.07
N ILE A 142 15.35 -13.89 16.19
CA ILE A 142 14.56 -14.44 17.29
C ILE A 142 14.46 -15.97 17.16
N GLN A 143 14.13 -16.47 15.96
CA GLN A 143 13.92 -17.90 15.73
C GLN A 143 15.22 -18.72 15.71
N ILE A 144 16.34 -18.10 15.32
CA ILE A 144 17.62 -18.78 15.14
C ILE A 144 18.67 -18.11 16.05
N PRO A 145 18.78 -18.53 17.33
CA PRO A 145 19.72 -17.93 18.28
C PRO A 145 21.19 -17.96 17.83
N SER A 146 21.58 -18.93 17.00
CA SER A 146 22.96 -19.11 16.54
C SER A 146 23.44 -18.04 15.56
N ILE A 147 22.54 -17.34 14.87
CA ILE A 147 22.89 -16.28 13.90
C ILE A 147 22.68 -14.86 14.48
N ARG A 148 22.16 -14.77 15.70
CA ARG A 148 21.79 -13.52 16.36
C ARG A 148 23.00 -12.60 16.47
N LYS A 149 22.82 -11.34 16.08
CA LYS A 149 23.80 -10.27 16.26
C LYS A 149 23.26 -9.12 17.08
N SER A 150 21.94 -8.92 17.06
CA SER A 150 21.30 -7.86 17.81
C SER A 150 21.30 -8.17 19.31
N SER A 151 21.54 -7.13 20.12
CA SER A 151 21.47 -7.24 21.59
C SER A 151 20.04 -7.38 22.11
N VAL A 152 19.04 -7.04 21.28
CA VAL A 152 17.64 -6.94 21.67
C VAL A 152 16.80 -8.16 21.31
N ALA A 153 17.30 -9.11 20.51
CA ALA A 153 16.51 -10.26 20.04
C ALA A 153 16.39 -11.41 21.05
N ASP A 154 17.14 -11.37 22.15
CA ASP A 154 17.05 -12.42 23.17
C ASP A 154 15.73 -12.34 23.93
N GLU A 155 15.02 -13.46 24.00
CA GLU A 155 13.69 -13.59 24.62
C GLU A 155 12.64 -12.55 24.15
N LEU A 156 12.88 -11.89 23.00
CA LEU A 156 12.01 -10.83 22.50
C LEU A 156 10.73 -11.41 21.91
N SER A 157 9.58 -11.03 22.46
CA SER A 157 8.28 -11.43 21.94
C SER A 157 7.77 -10.48 20.84
N ILE A 158 6.80 -10.96 20.06
CA ILE A 158 6.09 -10.13 19.06
C ILE A 158 5.40 -8.92 19.72
N GLN A 159 4.86 -9.12 20.93
CA GLN A 159 4.21 -8.05 21.70
C GLN A 159 5.23 -6.97 22.13
N ASP A 160 6.44 -7.37 22.52
CA ASP A 160 7.49 -6.41 22.88
C ASP A 160 7.89 -5.54 21.69
N ILE A 161 7.93 -6.11 20.48
CA ILE A 161 8.17 -5.37 19.25
C ILE A 161 7.05 -4.36 19.01
N LEU A 162 5.79 -4.77 19.12
CA LEU A 162 4.62 -3.88 18.93
C LEU A 162 4.67 -2.66 19.86
N GLU A 163 5.07 -2.86 21.11
CA GLU A 163 5.09 -1.81 22.13
C GLU A 163 6.34 -0.93 22.08
N ASN A 164 7.47 -1.47 21.62
CA ASN A 164 8.78 -0.82 21.76
C ASN A 164 9.50 -0.58 20.44
N TRP A 165 8.87 -0.74 19.27
CA TRP A 165 9.51 -0.58 17.96
C TRP A 165 10.31 0.71 17.80
N LEU A 166 9.78 1.85 18.28
CA LEU A 166 10.48 3.14 18.20
C LEU A 166 11.80 3.18 18.98
N LYS A 167 11.95 2.34 20.00
CA LYS A 167 13.19 2.19 20.79
C LYS A 167 14.11 1.13 20.20
N LEU A 168 13.55 0.04 19.66
CA LEU A 168 14.30 -1.06 19.04
C LEU A 168 14.95 -0.64 17.73
N LYS A 169 14.22 0.06 16.86
CA LYS A 169 14.67 0.42 15.51
C LYS A 169 16.02 1.15 15.49
N PRO A 170 16.28 2.20 16.29
CA PRO A 170 17.57 2.87 16.32
C PRO A 170 18.73 1.95 16.71
N THR A 171 18.53 1.08 17.72
CA THR A 171 19.53 0.10 18.15
C THR A 171 19.85 -0.89 17.03
N LEU A 172 18.83 -1.43 16.36
CA LEU A 172 19.00 -2.37 15.26
C LEU A 172 19.74 -1.73 14.08
N MET A 173 19.39 -0.49 13.71
CA MET A 173 20.07 0.25 12.65
C MET A 173 21.56 0.44 12.94
N ASP A 174 21.91 0.78 14.19
CA ASP A 174 23.29 0.98 14.64
C ASP A 174 24.08 -0.33 14.68
N GLU A 175 23.57 -1.35 15.37
CA GLU A 175 24.24 -2.65 15.53
C GLU A 175 24.43 -3.39 14.20
N TRP A 176 23.48 -3.24 13.28
CA TRP A 176 23.56 -3.83 11.96
C TRP A 176 24.30 -2.96 10.95
N GLN A 177 24.74 -1.76 11.34
CA GLN A 177 25.44 -0.78 10.51
C GLN A 177 24.67 -0.48 9.21
N GLU A 178 23.37 -0.27 9.34
CA GLU A 178 22.50 0.05 8.23
C GLU A 178 22.20 1.55 8.19
N ASP A 179 21.95 2.06 7.00
CA ASP A 179 21.45 3.41 6.79
C ASP A 179 20.08 3.39 6.10
N ARG A 180 19.31 4.45 6.34
CA ARG A 180 17.93 4.53 5.87
C ARG A 180 17.85 4.56 4.35
N GLU A 181 18.74 5.28 3.67
CA GLU A 181 18.66 5.53 2.23
C GLU A 181 18.94 4.24 1.45
N SER A 182 19.99 3.51 1.82
CA SER A 182 20.32 2.22 1.21
C SER A 182 19.19 1.19 1.35
N LEU A 183 18.54 1.12 2.52
CA LEU A 183 17.42 0.19 2.71
C LEU A 183 16.17 0.62 1.94
N VAL A 184 15.89 1.92 1.85
CA VAL A 184 14.79 2.46 1.02
C VAL A 184 15.02 2.12 -0.45
N ASP A 185 16.23 2.32 -0.96
CA ASP A 185 16.60 2.06 -2.35
C ASP A 185 16.53 0.57 -2.67
N LEU A 186 17.08 -0.28 -1.80
CA LEU A 186 16.98 -1.73 -1.95
C LEU A 186 15.52 -2.19 -1.96
N PHE A 187 14.70 -1.69 -1.04
CA PHE A 187 13.28 -2.05 -0.98
C PHE A 187 12.51 -1.57 -2.21
N GLY A 188 12.86 -0.40 -2.75
CA GLY A 188 12.37 0.09 -4.04
C GLY A 188 12.72 -0.86 -5.18
N ARG A 189 14.02 -1.15 -5.36
CA ARG A 189 14.52 -1.99 -6.46
C ARG A 189 13.91 -3.38 -6.48
N VAL A 190 13.79 -4.05 -5.34
CA VAL A 190 13.19 -5.40 -5.28
C VAL A 190 11.72 -5.41 -5.72
N ARG A 191 10.98 -4.32 -5.48
CA ARG A 191 9.61 -4.16 -5.96
C ARG A 191 9.56 -3.87 -7.45
N ASP A 192 10.47 -3.03 -7.95
CA ASP A 192 10.62 -2.79 -9.38
C ASP A 192 10.95 -4.10 -10.12
N ASP A 193 11.93 -4.87 -9.63
CA ASP A 193 12.30 -6.17 -10.17
C ASP A 193 11.09 -7.15 -10.15
N TRP A 194 10.29 -7.14 -9.08
CA TRP A 194 9.08 -7.98 -9.04
C TRP A 194 8.05 -7.53 -10.09
N ILE A 195 7.80 -6.24 -10.23
CA ILE A 195 6.88 -5.71 -11.24
C ILE A 195 7.34 -6.06 -12.66
N GLU A 196 8.65 -5.93 -12.95
CA GLU A 196 9.22 -6.24 -14.26
C GLU A 196 9.11 -7.72 -14.62
N ASN A 197 9.28 -8.62 -13.64
CA ASN A 197 9.33 -10.06 -13.88
C ASN A 197 7.98 -10.78 -13.68
N ASP A 198 7.11 -10.26 -12.81
CA ASP A 198 5.81 -10.83 -12.47
C ASP A 198 4.85 -9.76 -11.92
N LEU A 199 4.40 -8.88 -12.81
CA LEU A 199 3.38 -7.87 -12.50
C LEU A 199 2.12 -8.51 -11.87
N SER A 200 1.66 -9.65 -12.40
CA SER A 200 0.45 -10.32 -11.92
C SER A 200 0.56 -10.75 -10.46
N GLY A 201 1.69 -11.34 -10.06
CA GLY A 201 1.93 -11.73 -8.67
C GLY A 201 2.11 -10.53 -7.75
N TRP A 202 2.78 -9.47 -8.22
CA TRP A 202 2.91 -8.23 -7.44
C TRP A 202 1.54 -7.57 -7.20
N ILE A 203 0.71 -7.45 -8.25
CA ILE A 203 -0.66 -6.93 -8.14
C ILE A 203 -1.52 -7.84 -7.25
N GLY A 204 -1.44 -9.16 -7.42
CA GLY A 204 -2.21 -10.14 -6.64
C GLY A 204 -1.87 -10.17 -5.14
N ALA A 205 -0.72 -9.62 -4.74
CA ALA A 205 -0.32 -9.47 -3.35
C ALA A 205 -0.90 -8.21 -2.67
N ASN A 206 -1.66 -7.39 -3.39
CA ASN A 206 -2.33 -6.19 -2.91
C ASN A 206 -3.84 -6.31 -3.07
N ARG A 207 -4.60 -5.56 -2.26
CA ARG A 207 -6.05 -5.44 -2.42
C ARG A 207 -6.57 -4.08 -1.96
N PHE A 208 -7.51 -3.49 -2.69
CA PHE A 208 -8.22 -2.32 -2.20
C PHE A 208 -9.20 -2.71 -1.09
N TYR A 209 -9.37 -1.82 -0.10
CA TYR A 209 -10.43 -2.00 0.89
C TYR A 209 -11.81 -1.88 0.21
N PRO A 210 -12.83 -2.63 0.69
CA PRO A 210 -14.15 -2.63 0.05
C PRO A 210 -14.74 -1.23 -0.12
N GLY A 211 -15.10 -0.88 -1.36
CA GLY A 211 -15.77 0.39 -1.69
C GLY A 211 -14.85 1.60 -1.85
N THR A 212 -13.57 1.54 -1.46
CA THR A 212 -12.68 2.71 -1.51
C THR A 212 -12.31 3.11 -2.95
N ALA A 213 -12.09 2.13 -3.83
CA ALA A 213 -11.86 2.37 -5.25
C ALA A 213 -13.07 3.05 -5.93
N ASP A 214 -14.28 2.58 -5.64
CA ASP A 214 -15.51 3.16 -6.21
C ASP A 214 -15.80 4.55 -5.66
N ALA A 215 -15.55 4.76 -4.37
CA ALA A 215 -15.65 6.08 -3.76
C ALA A 215 -14.69 7.08 -4.42
N LEU A 216 -13.44 6.66 -4.68
CA LEU A 216 -12.45 7.49 -5.35
C LEU A 216 -12.83 7.81 -6.80
N LYS A 217 -13.35 6.84 -7.56
CA LYS A 217 -13.84 7.03 -8.93
C LYS A 217 -15.00 8.00 -9.06
N LEU A 218 -15.92 7.93 -8.11
CA LEU A 218 -17.18 8.68 -8.14
C LEU A 218 -17.06 10.03 -7.44
N SER A 219 -15.90 10.31 -6.84
CA SER A 219 -15.67 11.56 -6.11
C SER A 219 -15.77 12.77 -7.02
N SER A 220 -16.53 13.76 -6.57
CA SER A 220 -16.58 15.10 -7.16
C SER A 220 -15.67 16.11 -6.45
N SER A 221 -14.99 15.68 -5.38
CA SER A 221 -14.14 16.50 -4.53
C SER A 221 -12.70 16.58 -5.03
N GLU A 222 -11.97 17.62 -4.62
CA GLU A 222 -10.55 17.71 -4.90
C GLU A 222 -9.79 16.66 -4.07
N THR A 223 -9.29 15.61 -4.71
CA THR A 223 -8.64 14.50 -4.00
C THR A 223 -7.14 14.44 -4.27
N TYR A 224 -6.38 14.17 -3.22
CA TYR A 224 -4.94 14.02 -3.19
C TYR A 224 -4.56 12.75 -2.42
N ILE A 225 -3.48 12.10 -2.85
CA ILE A 225 -2.89 10.97 -2.13
C ILE A 225 -1.62 11.46 -1.44
N VAL A 226 -1.53 11.27 -0.14
CA VAL A 226 -0.39 11.71 0.71
C VAL A 226 0.11 10.51 1.50
N THR A 227 1.15 9.85 1.00
CA THR A 227 1.61 8.54 1.46
C THR A 227 3.12 8.48 1.67
N THR A 228 3.59 7.53 2.48
CA THR A 228 5.03 7.19 2.60
C THR A 228 5.45 6.10 1.62
N LYS A 229 4.55 5.66 0.72
CA LYS A 229 4.84 4.79 -0.43
C LYS A 229 5.51 5.59 -1.54
N GLN A 230 6.43 4.99 -2.30
CA GLN A 230 6.92 5.61 -3.53
C GLN A 230 5.77 5.74 -4.55
N SER A 231 5.59 6.93 -5.13
CA SER A 231 4.39 7.26 -5.92
C SER A 231 4.11 6.29 -7.06
N ARG A 232 5.15 5.80 -7.76
CA ARG A 232 5.01 4.85 -8.87
C ARG A 232 4.28 3.56 -8.50
N PHE A 233 4.40 3.09 -7.26
CA PHE A 233 3.68 1.89 -6.81
C PHE A 233 2.22 2.19 -6.48
N ALA A 234 1.93 3.36 -5.90
CA ALA A 234 0.55 3.77 -5.66
C ALA A 234 -0.19 3.97 -7.00
N GLU A 235 0.47 4.62 -7.96
CA GLU A 235 -0.02 4.84 -9.32
C GLU A 235 -0.31 3.52 -10.04
N ALA A 236 0.64 2.57 -10.02
CA ALA A 236 0.43 1.24 -10.61
C ALA A 236 -0.78 0.52 -9.97
N LEU A 237 -0.94 0.57 -8.65
CA LEU A 237 -2.08 -0.07 -7.97
C LEU A 237 -3.41 0.62 -8.26
N LEU A 238 -3.46 1.95 -8.32
CA LEU A 238 -4.65 2.71 -8.72
C LEU A 238 -5.08 2.33 -10.13
N LYS A 239 -4.13 2.20 -11.04
CA LYS A 239 -4.41 1.84 -12.43
C LYS A 239 -4.85 0.39 -12.57
N GLU A 240 -4.09 -0.55 -12.03
CA GLU A 240 -4.29 -1.98 -12.29
C GLU A 240 -5.41 -2.60 -11.45
N LEU A 241 -5.55 -2.22 -10.16
CA LEU A 241 -6.59 -2.77 -9.28
C LEU A 241 -7.85 -1.92 -9.28
N ALA A 242 -7.70 -0.60 -9.28
CA ALA A 242 -8.85 0.29 -9.25
C ALA A 242 -9.28 0.71 -10.65
N GLY A 243 -8.48 0.60 -11.71
CA GLY A 243 -8.87 1.13 -13.03
C GLY A 243 -9.00 2.65 -13.04
N ILE A 244 -8.21 3.33 -12.21
CA ILE A 244 -8.20 4.80 -12.04
C ILE A 244 -6.88 5.33 -12.59
N ASP A 245 -6.96 6.16 -13.61
CA ASP A 245 -5.82 6.97 -14.08
C ASP A 245 -5.72 8.24 -13.21
N PHE A 246 -5.16 8.07 -12.01
CA PHE A 246 -5.10 9.15 -11.01
C PHE A 246 -3.98 10.13 -11.36
N PRO A 247 -4.23 11.46 -11.37
CA PRO A 247 -3.21 12.42 -11.79
C PRO A 247 -1.95 12.34 -10.92
N SER A 248 -0.80 12.05 -11.53
CA SER A 248 0.47 11.84 -10.84
C SER A 248 0.90 13.04 -9.98
N GLU A 249 0.57 14.27 -10.40
CA GLU A 249 0.84 15.51 -9.68
C GLU A 249 0.03 15.66 -8.39
N ARG A 250 -0.98 14.80 -8.19
CA ARG A 250 -1.80 14.72 -6.97
C ARG A 250 -1.37 13.57 -6.05
N ILE A 251 -0.28 12.86 -6.36
CA ILE A 251 0.29 11.79 -5.54
C ILE A 251 1.60 12.26 -4.89
N TYR A 252 1.49 12.64 -3.62
CA TYR A 252 2.61 12.99 -2.75
C TYR A 252 3.11 11.75 -2.02
N GLY A 253 4.04 11.03 -2.65
CA GLY A 253 4.67 9.84 -2.10
C GLY A 253 6.00 10.08 -1.38
N LEU A 254 6.71 8.98 -1.12
CA LEU A 254 8.04 9.01 -0.51
C LEU A 254 8.98 9.94 -1.29
N GLY A 255 9.64 10.86 -0.56
CA GLY A 255 10.54 11.86 -1.13
C GLY A 255 9.90 13.23 -1.35
N THR A 256 8.57 13.39 -1.27
CA THR A 256 7.91 14.70 -1.39
C THR A 256 7.91 15.52 -0.09
N GLY A 257 8.57 15.00 0.96
CA GLY A 257 8.63 15.62 2.29
C GLY A 257 7.62 15.04 3.29
N PRO A 258 7.69 15.45 4.58
CA PRO A 258 6.78 14.97 5.61
C PRO A 258 5.33 15.33 5.30
N LYS A 259 4.37 14.45 5.66
CA LYS A 259 2.94 14.68 5.39
C LYS A 259 2.44 16.04 5.90
N VAL A 260 2.88 16.46 7.08
CA VAL A 260 2.61 17.80 7.64
C VAL A 260 2.96 18.93 6.65
N LYS A 261 4.11 18.84 5.98
CA LYS A 261 4.56 19.85 5.01
C LYS A 261 3.74 19.79 3.72
N VAL A 262 3.38 18.60 3.27
CA VAL A 262 2.47 18.43 2.13
C VAL A 262 1.09 19.05 2.42
N LEU A 263 0.51 18.81 3.59
CA LEU A 263 -0.77 19.41 3.99
C LEU A 263 -0.68 20.94 4.08
N GLN A 264 0.43 21.48 4.60
CA GLN A 264 0.69 22.93 4.61
C GLN A 264 0.75 23.49 3.18
N GLN A 265 1.45 22.81 2.28
CA GLN A 265 1.55 23.19 0.86
C GLN A 265 0.17 23.19 0.20
N LEU A 266 -0.61 22.11 0.35
CA LEU A 266 -1.96 21.99 -0.21
C LEU A 266 -2.87 23.11 0.28
N GLN A 267 -2.88 23.39 1.59
CA GLN A 267 -3.69 24.46 2.19
C GLN A 267 -3.35 25.87 1.64
N GLN A 268 -2.09 26.10 1.24
CA GLN A 268 -1.63 27.40 0.76
C GLN A 268 -1.91 27.65 -0.72
N MET A 269 -2.30 26.63 -1.49
CA MET A 269 -2.55 26.79 -2.91
C MET A 269 -3.78 27.69 -3.16
N PRO A 270 -3.71 28.66 -4.09
CA PRO A 270 -4.83 29.59 -4.34
C PRO A 270 -6.13 28.91 -4.75
N GLN A 271 -6.06 27.82 -5.52
CA GLN A 271 -7.23 27.09 -5.97
C GLN A 271 -7.93 26.28 -4.86
N HIS A 272 -7.29 26.10 -3.69
CA HIS A 272 -7.89 25.42 -2.54
C HIS A 272 -8.49 26.40 -1.52
N GLN A 273 -8.44 27.71 -1.78
CA GLN A 273 -9.02 28.70 -0.89
C GLN A 273 -10.55 28.54 -0.83
N GLY A 274 -11.09 28.44 0.39
CA GLY A 274 -12.51 28.26 0.63
C GLY A 274 -13.01 26.82 0.59
N LEU A 275 -12.14 25.83 0.30
CA LEU A 275 -12.48 24.41 0.42
C LEU A 275 -12.45 23.96 1.89
N THR A 276 -13.31 22.99 2.23
CA THR A 276 -13.22 22.28 3.50
C THR A 276 -12.13 21.20 3.39
N LEU A 277 -11.17 21.22 4.30
CA LEU A 277 -9.99 20.34 4.22
C LEU A 277 -10.18 19.10 5.10
N HIS A 278 -9.95 17.92 4.52
CA HIS A 278 -10.09 16.63 5.19
C HIS A 278 -8.82 15.79 5.02
N PHE A 279 -8.23 15.35 6.12
CA PHE A 279 -7.11 14.42 6.10
C PHE A 279 -7.55 13.08 6.69
N ILE A 280 -7.51 12.03 5.88
CA ILE A 280 -7.93 10.67 6.24
C ILE A 280 -6.69 9.78 6.29
N GLU A 281 -6.50 9.14 7.43
CA GLU A 281 -5.26 8.43 7.77
C GLU A 281 -5.60 7.17 8.58
N ASP A 282 -4.74 6.16 8.51
CA ASP A 282 -4.88 4.93 9.29
C ASP A 282 -3.97 4.90 10.53
N ARG A 283 -2.93 5.73 10.56
CA ARG A 283 -1.95 5.81 11.66
C ARG A 283 -2.19 6.99 12.58
N LEU A 284 -2.59 6.70 13.83
CA LEU A 284 -2.86 7.74 14.84
C LEU A 284 -1.65 8.65 15.12
N ALA A 285 -0.44 8.10 15.12
CA ALA A 285 0.78 8.88 15.33
C ALA A 285 0.94 10.01 14.29
N THR A 286 0.53 9.77 13.04
CA THR A 286 0.57 10.79 11.99
C THR A 286 -0.43 11.91 12.27
N LEU A 287 -1.66 11.57 12.67
CA LEU A 287 -2.67 12.56 13.05
C LEU A 287 -2.22 13.41 14.25
N LYS A 288 -1.59 12.79 15.25
CA LYS A 288 -0.99 13.51 16.39
C LYS A 288 0.10 14.48 15.95
N ASN A 289 0.91 14.13 14.95
CA ASN A 289 1.91 15.05 14.40
C ASN A 289 1.26 16.24 13.66
N VAL A 290 0.13 16.03 12.99
CA VAL A 290 -0.66 17.12 12.40
C VAL A 290 -1.25 18.04 13.48
N ILE A 291 -1.76 17.48 14.58
CA ILE A 291 -2.31 18.27 15.71
C ILE A 291 -1.26 19.16 16.37
N LYS A 292 0.01 18.74 16.42
CA LYS A 292 1.12 19.54 16.97
C LYS A 292 1.42 20.80 16.16
N GLU A 293 0.83 20.97 14.98
CA GLU A 293 1.12 22.05 14.04
C GLU A 293 -0.09 22.99 13.93
N PRO A 294 -0.12 24.12 14.67
CA PRO A 294 -1.29 25.01 14.69
C PRO A 294 -1.68 25.56 13.31
N ALA A 295 -0.72 25.64 12.38
CA ALA A 295 -0.99 26.04 11.00
C ALA A 295 -1.96 25.10 10.26
N LEU A 296 -2.16 23.87 10.76
CA LEU A 296 -3.04 22.84 10.22
C LEU A 296 -4.36 22.70 10.99
N ASP A 297 -4.73 23.68 11.82
CA ASP A 297 -6.00 23.68 12.57
C ASP A 297 -7.25 23.67 11.69
N LYS A 298 -7.13 24.05 10.42
CA LYS A 298 -8.21 24.02 9.43
C LYS A 298 -8.54 22.62 8.91
N TRP A 299 -7.64 21.64 9.11
CA TRP A 299 -7.86 20.28 8.66
C TRP A 299 -8.75 19.52 9.63
N ASN A 300 -9.84 18.96 9.10
CA ASN A 300 -10.61 17.94 9.77
C ASN A 300 -9.84 16.62 9.68
N LEU A 301 -9.60 15.97 10.81
CA LEU A 301 -8.74 14.81 10.91
C LEU A 301 -9.58 13.55 11.15
N TYR A 302 -9.36 12.53 10.34
CA TYR A 302 -10.08 11.27 10.41
C TYR A 302 -9.11 10.11 10.60
N LEU A 303 -9.37 9.28 11.61
CA LEU A 303 -8.76 7.97 11.74
C LEU A 303 -9.74 6.94 11.21
N VAL A 304 -9.33 6.14 10.23
CA VAL A 304 -10.15 5.05 9.72
C VAL A 304 -10.26 3.92 10.75
N THR A 305 -11.43 3.28 10.86
CA THR A 305 -11.63 2.14 11.77
C THR A 305 -11.16 0.81 11.19
N TRP A 306 -10.71 0.82 9.94
CA TRP A 306 -9.97 -0.25 9.28
C TRP A 306 -8.49 0.14 9.12
N GLY A 307 -7.73 -0.58 8.30
CA GLY A 307 -6.32 -0.31 8.10
C GLY A 307 -5.44 -1.04 9.11
N TYR A 308 -4.31 -0.45 9.47
CA TYR A 308 -3.32 -1.09 10.33
C TYR A 308 -3.29 -0.55 11.76
N ASN A 309 -4.23 0.31 12.16
CA ASN A 309 -4.33 0.72 13.57
C ASN A 309 -4.83 -0.42 14.46
N THR A 310 -4.36 -0.38 15.70
CA THR A 310 -4.77 -1.26 16.78
C THR A 310 -6.06 -0.79 17.45
N GLN A 311 -6.72 -1.69 18.18
CA GLN A 311 -7.88 -1.34 19.01
C GLN A 311 -7.54 -0.24 20.03
N LYS A 312 -6.35 -0.33 20.65
CA LYS A 312 -5.84 0.66 21.60
C LYS A 312 -5.70 2.04 20.96
N GLU A 313 -5.21 2.12 19.72
CA GLU A 313 -5.11 3.40 19.00
C GLU A 313 -6.49 3.97 18.66
N ARG A 314 -7.48 3.13 18.31
CA ARG A 314 -8.85 3.61 18.09
C ARG A 314 -9.49 4.16 19.36
N GLU A 315 -9.32 3.48 20.49
CA GLU A 315 -9.77 3.96 21.80
C GLU A 315 -9.10 5.27 22.17
N GLU A 316 -7.77 5.36 22.02
CA GLU A 316 -7.05 6.61 22.27
C GLU A 316 -7.52 7.75 21.34
N ALA A 317 -7.83 7.45 20.07
CA ALA A 317 -8.32 8.45 19.14
C ALA A 317 -9.69 9.02 19.53
N GLN A 318 -10.57 8.24 20.19
CA GLN A 318 -11.87 8.72 20.69
C GLN A 318 -11.72 9.78 21.78
N ASP A 319 -10.64 9.71 22.56
CA ASP A 319 -10.33 10.70 23.61
C ASP A 319 -9.71 11.99 23.04
N ILE A 320 -9.33 12.00 21.76
CA ILE A 320 -8.76 13.17 21.08
C ILE A 320 -9.85 13.92 20.34
N SER A 321 -10.32 15.05 20.91
CA SER A 321 -11.42 15.86 20.36
C SER A 321 -11.23 16.34 18.91
N ARG A 322 -9.99 16.41 18.41
CA ARG A 322 -9.67 16.79 17.03
C ARG A 322 -9.73 15.65 16.02
N VAL A 323 -9.80 14.39 16.45
CA VAL A 323 -9.80 13.21 15.58
C VAL A 323 -11.20 12.62 15.57
N GLN A 324 -11.72 12.34 14.37
CA GLN A 324 -12.97 11.64 14.18
C GLN A 324 -12.70 10.23 13.68
N LEU A 325 -13.31 9.22 14.31
CA LEU A 325 -13.30 7.87 13.73
C LEU A 325 -14.24 7.83 12.52
N VAL A 326 -13.82 7.19 11.44
CA VAL A 326 -14.65 6.98 10.25
C VAL A 326 -14.63 5.50 9.85
N ASP A 327 -15.79 4.94 9.53
CA ASP A 327 -15.91 3.58 9.00
C ASP A 327 -16.02 3.55 7.47
N LEU A 328 -15.92 2.36 6.86
CA LEU A 328 -15.92 2.21 5.40
C LEU A 328 -17.19 2.78 4.73
N PRO A 329 -18.41 2.53 5.26
CA PRO A 329 -19.62 3.16 4.75
C PRO A 329 -19.58 4.68 4.76
N ASP A 330 -19.17 5.29 5.88
CA ASP A 330 -19.16 6.74 6.01
C ASP A 330 -18.04 7.38 5.21
N PHE A 331 -16.87 6.75 5.11
CA PHE A 331 -15.82 7.14 4.17
C PHE A 331 -16.34 7.20 2.74
N SER A 332 -17.02 6.13 2.30
CA SER A 332 -17.54 6.03 0.94
C SER A 332 -18.61 7.08 0.64
N LYS A 333 -19.43 7.46 1.63
CA LYS A 333 -20.40 8.55 1.49
C LYS A 333 -19.72 9.91 1.47
N LYS A 334 -18.69 10.10 2.29
CA LYS A 334 -18.02 11.37 2.48
C LYS A 334 -17.21 11.80 1.25
N LEU A 335 -16.68 10.83 0.51
CA LEU A 335 -15.88 11.07 -0.69
C LEU A 335 -16.72 11.23 -1.97
N LYS A 336 -17.98 10.78 -1.99
CA LYS A 336 -18.89 10.85 -3.15
C LYS A 336 -19.60 12.19 -3.25
#